data_AF-A0AAN9AW40-F1
#
_entry.id   AF-A0AAN9AW40-F1
#
_cell.length_a   1.000
_cell.length_b   1.000
_cell.length_c   1.000
_cell.angle_alpha   90.00
_cell.angle_beta   90.00
_cell.angle_gamma   90.00
#
_symmetry.space_group_name_H-M   'P 1'
#
loop_
_entity.id
_entity.type
_entity.pdbx_description
1 polymer ?
#
loop_
_entity_poly.entity_id
_entity_poly.type
_entity_poly.pdbx_seq_one_letter_code
_entity_poly.pdbx_strand_id
1 'polypeptide(L)'
;MSLGQHADFVYHDVVRLSLKRKWTEFARRSFMSNMAIFVVSEVMLCVGAVLASTSSDPTEHTEPLQIVRAVAEYLFLIDVILTFALEVLQIKKHRMDYFKDKFNLLGLVSSIFLLLVIPFRILRLSQQWPIYSVGFLLWTLRIFNFAAVFREMGVYSQVLWRILLRDFPQFIGVFAIILVAFSGSFVLALRGEDSLGVHNETSNFWEIMFTGVRILVEGQPVLEYYGPDGYRGFSCFLMVTFLGMSCVVLLSILIAQLSDTYQNVQSDARRRLQLNRAWIITRVELHSVYHRYRAPHRISKYIPFEDITNPKEVLKKWDSPPMSEINRHVKDIKEMDESHSLKLRQISIRMKHLEEQNIQILTLLRNLGCPSSPTVVFPSEIQIENPDMA
;
A
#
# COMPACT_ATOMS: atom_id res chain seq x y z
N MET A 1 7.80 27.20 4.30
CA MET A 1 9.13 27.17 4.96
C MET A 1 9.49 25.71 5.21
N SER A 2 10.72 25.32 4.89
CA SER A 2 11.13 24.00 4.35
C SER A 2 11.11 22.85 5.35
N LEU A 3 10.20 21.88 5.14
CA LEU A 3 10.21 20.59 5.87
C LEU A 3 11.49 19.76 5.56
N GLY A 4 12.22 20.09 4.50
CA GLY A 4 13.43 19.40 4.06
C GLY A 4 14.63 19.58 4.99
N GLN A 5 14.93 20.82 5.43
CA GLN A 5 16.11 21.10 6.27
C GLN A 5 15.98 20.52 7.69
N HIS A 6 14.76 20.37 8.22
CA HIS A 6 14.55 19.74 9.53
C HIS A 6 14.55 18.21 9.47
N ALA A 7 14.25 17.62 8.30
CA ALA A 7 14.30 16.18 8.14
C ALA A 7 15.75 15.66 8.24
N ASP A 8 16.71 16.41 7.68
CA ASP A 8 18.13 16.07 7.70
C ASP A 8 18.70 15.99 9.14
N PHE A 9 18.19 16.82 10.05
CA PHE A 9 18.56 16.74 11.47
C PHE A 9 18.12 15.43 12.14
N VAL A 10 16.95 14.89 11.76
CA VAL A 10 16.48 13.59 12.29
C VAL A 10 17.36 12.44 11.80
N TYR A 11 18.04 12.60 10.65
CA TYR A 11 18.99 11.63 10.13
C TYR A 11 20.40 11.74 10.73
N HIS A 12 20.64 12.68 11.65
CA HIS A 12 21.92 12.73 12.36
C HIS A 12 22.10 11.48 13.23
N ASP A 13 23.27 10.83 13.15
CA ASP A 13 23.53 9.52 13.78
C ASP A 13 23.17 9.48 15.27
N VAL A 14 23.49 10.54 16.01
CA VAL A 14 23.18 10.69 17.45
C VAL A 14 21.67 10.68 17.72
N VAL A 15 20.88 11.35 16.88
CA VAL A 15 19.42 11.44 17.03
C VAL A 15 18.80 10.08 16.73
N ARG A 16 19.30 9.38 15.71
CA ARG A 16 18.84 8.04 15.31
C ARG A 16 19.13 6.98 16.38
N LEU A 17 20.31 7.03 17.00
CA LEU A 17 20.67 6.16 18.11
C LEU A 17 19.76 6.41 19.33
N SER A 18 19.50 7.68 19.65
CA SER A 18 18.58 8.05 20.72
C SER A 18 17.15 7.56 20.46
N LEU A 19 16.67 7.70 19.22
CA LEU A 19 15.37 7.19 18.76
C LEU A 19 15.26 5.68 18.89
N LYS A 20 16.28 4.94 18.44
CA LYS A 20 16.36 3.48 18.53
C LYS A 20 16.20 3.02 19.98
N ARG A 21 16.94 3.62 20.90
CA ARG A 21 16.90 3.26 22.32
C ARG A 21 15.54 3.54 22.96
N LYS A 22 14.98 4.73 22.71
CA LYS A 22 13.62 5.08 23.18
C LYS A 22 12.56 4.14 22.61
N TRP A 23 12.73 3.70 21.36
CA TRP A 23 11.83 2.75 20.73
C TRP A 23 11.85 1.39 21.42
N THR A 24 13.04 0.80 21.60
CA THR A 24 13.20 -0.54 22.18
C THR A 24 12.76 -0.60 23.63
N GLU A 25 13.05 0.45 24.41
CA GLU A 25 12.78 0.42 25.83
C GLU A 25 11.32 0.73 26.19
N PHE A 26 10.66 1.62 25.45
CA PHE A 26 9.35 2.14 25.85
C PHE A 26 8.35 2.18 24.71
N ALA A 27 8.68 2.88 23.63
CA ALA A 27 7.66 3.25 22.64
C ALA A 27 7.04 2.02 21.99
N ARG A 28 7.84 0.98 21.74
CA ARG A 28 7.34 -0.30 21.22
C ARG A 28 6.32 -0.94 22.16
N ARG A 29 6.59 -1.02 23.48
CA ARG A 29 5.68 -1.65 24.44
C ARG A 29 4.36 -0.86 24.55
N SER A 30 4.43 0.46 24.69
CA SER A 30 3.24 1.30 24.77
C SER A 30 2.40 1.23 23.49
N PHE A 31 3.05 1.22 22.32
CA PHE A 31 2.36 1.16 21.04
C PHE A 31 1.76 -0.22 20.77
N MET A 32 2.45 -1.31 21.17
CA MET A 32 1.90 -2.67 21.14
C MET A 32 0.68 -2.82 22.05
N SER A 33 0.70 -2.25 23.26
CA SER A 33 -0.46 -2.27 24.15
C SER A 33 -1.65 -1.53 23.55
N ASN A 34 -1.43 -0.35 22.95
CA ASN A 34 -2.50 0.39 22.27
C ASN A 34 -3.05 -0.37 21.06
N MET A 35 -2.17 -1.02 20.28
CA MET A 35 -2.58 -1.87 19.16
C MET A 35 -3.42 -3.05 19.65
N ALA A 36 -3.02 -3.70 20.76
CA ALA A 36 -3.78 -4.82 21.32
C ALA A 36 -5.18 -4.39 21.78
N ILE A 37 -5.30 -3.25 22.47
CA ILE A 37 -6.60 -2.68 22.85
C ILE A 37 -7.45 -2.43 21.61
N PHE A 38 -6.88 -1.80 20.57
CA PHE A 38 -7.59 -1.55 19.32
C PHE A 38 -8.07 -2.83 18.62
N VAL A 39 -7.23 -3.88 18.56
CA VAL A 39 -7.60 -5.17 17.99
C VAL A 39 -8.72 -5.85 18.79
N VAL A 40 -8.70 -5.74 20.12
CA VAL A 40 -9.80 -6.24 20.95
C VAL A 40 -11.09 -5.46 20.67
N SER A 41 -11.03 -4.13 20.56
CA SER A 41 -12.18 -3.32 20.18
C SER A 41 -12.72 -3.66 18.79
N GLU A 42 -11.83 -3.93 17.83
CA GLU A 42 -12.20 -4.37 16.48
C GLU A 42 -12.94 -5.70 16.49
N VAL A 43 -12.47 -6.68 17.28
CA VAL A 43 -13.15 -7.96 17.43
C VAL A 43 -14.53 -7.77 18.07
N MET A 44 -14.64 -6.92 19.08
CA MET A 44 -15.93 -6.60 19.71
C MET A 44 -16.89 -5.93 18.72
N LEU A 45 -16.39 -5.05 17.86
CA LEU A 45 -17.17 -4.43 16.78
C LEU A 45 -17.66 -5.49 15.78
N CYS A 46 -16.79 -6.40 15.34
CA CYS A 46 -17.15 -7.48 14.42
C CYS A 46 -18.21 -8.41 15.03
N VAL A 47 -18.06 -8.79 16.30
CA VAL A 47 -19.06 -9.59 17.02
C VAL A 47 -20.39 -8.82 17.10
N GLY A 48 -20.34 -7.53 17.44
CA GLY A 48 -21.53 -6.66 17.44
C GLY A 48 -22.22 -6.61 16.08
N ALA A 49 -21.46 -6.44 15.00
CA ALA A 49 -21.97 -6.35 13.63
C ALA A 49 -22.63 -7.66 13.13
N VAL A 50 -21.98 -8.80 13.35
CA VAL A 50 -22.47 -10.12 12.93
C VAL A 50 -23.73 -10.53 13.72
N LEU A 51 -23.74 -10.26 15.02
CA LEU A 51 -24.93 -10.51 15.83
C LEU A 51 -26.06 -9.52 15.48
N ALA A 52 -25.72 -8.28 15.09
CA ALA A 52 -26.70 -7.31 14.62
C ALA A 52 -27.36 -7.71 13.31
N SER A 53 -26.65 -8.34 12.37
CA SER A 53 -27.24 -8.80 11.11
C SER A 53 -28.23 -9.95 11.27
N THR A 54 -28.22 -10.63 12.41
CA THR A 54 -29.07 -11.80 12.68
C THR A 54 -30.38 -11.41 13.38
N SER A 55 -30.47 -10.20 13.96
CA SER A 55 -31.67 -9.75 14.68
C SER A 55 -32.45 -8.70 13.88
N SER A 56 -33.75 -8.92 13.70
CA SER A 56 -34.66 -7.98 13.02
C SER A 56 -34.85 -6.67 13.80
N ASP A 57 -34.84 -6.74 15.14
CA ASP A 57 -34.96 -5.57 16.01
C ASP A 57 -33.71 -5.33 16.87
N PRO A 58 -33.11 -4.13 16.82
CA PRO A 58 -31.88 -3.82 17.54
C PRO A 58 -32.09 -3.53 19.04
N THR A 59 -33.33 -3.57 19.54
CA THR A 59 -33.67 -3.15 20.91
C THR A 59 -34.23 -4.24 21.81
N GLU A 60 -34.45 -5.46 21.31
CA GLU A 60 -34.88 -6.58 22.13
C GLU A 60 -33.66 -7.33 22.68
N HIS A 61 -33.63 -7.56 24.00
CA HIS A 61 -32.48 -8.12 24.73
C HIS A 61 -32.91 -9.32 25.58
N THR A 62 -33.71 -10.19 24.98
CA THR A 62 -34.36 -11.31 25.66
C THR A 62 -33.52 -12.59 25.59
N GLU A 63 -32.71 -12.74 24.54
CA GLU A 63 -31.88 -13.93 24.33
C GLU A 63 -30.44 -13.76 24.86
N PRO A 64 -29.79 -14.85 25.32
CA PRO A 64 -28.40 -14.80 25.81
C PRO A 64 -27.42 -14.27 24.75
N LEU A 65 -27.68 -14.52 23.47
CA LEU A 65 -26.91 -13.99 22.35
C LEU A 65 -27.03 -12.46 22.23
N GLN A 66 -28.21 -11.92 22.52
CA GLN A 66 -28.48 -10.48 22.51
C GLN A 66 -27.82 -9.78 23.71
N ILE A 67 -27.69 -10.44 24.86
CA ILE A 67 -26.95 -9.91 26.02
C ILE A 67 -25.45 -9.80 25.68
N VAL A 68 -24.86 -10.82 25.06
CA VAL A 68 -23.45 -10.77 24.61
C VAL A 68 -23.23 -9.63 23.63
N ARG A 69 -24.15 -9.45 22.69
CA ARG A 69 -24.14 -8.31 21.76
C ARG A 69 -24.19 -6.97 22.49
N ALA A 70 -25.11 -6.78 23.44
CA ALA A 70 -25.26 -5.53 24.18
C ALA A 70 -23.99 -5.17 24.96
N VAL A 71 -23.34 -6.17 25.58
CA VAL A 71 -22.05 -5.97 26.28
C VAL A 71 -20.95 -5.57 25.30
N ALA A 72 -20.84 -6.25 24.16
CA ALA A 72 -19.83 -5.94 23.14
C ALA A 72 -20.04 -4.53 22.53
N GLU A 73 -21.28 -4.16 22.21
CA GLU A 73 -21.63 -2.83 21.70
C GLU A 73 -21.35 -1.74 22.73
N TYR A 74 -21.64 -1.97 24.02
CA TYR A 74 -21.37 -1.00 25.08
C TYR A 74 -19.87 -0.78 25.32
N LEU A 75 -19.08 -1.86 25.38
CA LEU A 75 -17.63 -1.76 25.50
C LEU A 75 -17.00 -1.04 24.31
N PHE A 76 -17.47 -1.36 23.09
CA PHE A 76 -17.04 -0.68 21.88
C PHE A 76 -17.40 0.81 21.90
N LEU A 77 -18.62 1.15 22.32
CA LEU A 77 -19.08 2.53 22.41
C LEU A 77 -18.24 3.35 23.40
N ILE A 78 -17.85 2.76 24.54
CA ILE A 78 -16.90 3.40 25.46
C ILE A 78 -15.57 3.68 24.75
N ASP A 79 -15.02 2.71 24.02
CA ASP A 79 -13.75 2.87 23.32
C ASP A 79 -13.82 3.94 22.22
N VAL A 80 -14.93 4.01 21.48
CA VAL A 80 -15.17 5.05 20.47
C VAL A 80 -15.24 6.44 21.11
N ILE A 81 -15.96 6.59 22.23
CA ILE A 81 -16.06 7.88 22.94
C ILE A 81 -14.69 8.30 23.47
N LEU A 82 -13.94 7.39 24.09
CA LEU A 82 -12.58 7.67 24.57
C LEU A 82 -11.67 8.09 23.43
N THR A 83 -11.70 7.34 22.33
CA THR A 83 -10.91 7.63 21.13
C THR A 83 -11.25 8.99 20.53
N PHE A 84 -12.54 9.31 20.39
CA PHE A 84 -13.01 10.60 19.92
C PHE A 84 -12.55 11.75 20.83
N ALA A 85 -12.67 11.58 22.16
CA ALA A 85 -12.19 12.57 23.12
C ALA A 85 -10.68 12.81 22.99
N LEU A 86 -9.88 11.74 22.82
CA LEU A 86 -8.44 11.85 22.59
C LEU A 86 -8.11 12.60 21.29
N GLU A 87 -8.88 12.38 20.21
CA GLU A 87 -8.71 13.08 18.95
C GLU A 87 -9.07 14.56 19.06
N VAL A 88 -10.17 14.91 19.74
CA VAL A 88 -10.56 16.30 20.02
C VAL A 88 -9.48 17.02 20.86
N LEU A 89 -8.92 16.35 21.86
CA LEU A 89 -7.80 16.90 22.64
C LEU A 89 -6.56 17.14 21.79
N GLN A 90 -6.28 16.26 20.82
CA GLN A 90 -5.17 16.43 19.88
C GLN A 90 -5.40 17.58 18.91
N ILE A 91 -6.63 17.74 18.40
CA ILE A 91 -7.04 18.87 17.56
C ILE A 91 -6.82 20.19 18.32
N LYS A 92 -7.23 20.26 19.60
CA LYS A 92 -7.04 21.45 20.43
C LYS A 92 -5.56 21.82 20.60
N LYS A 93 -4.68 20.83 20.71
CA LYS A 93 -3.23 21.02 20.94
C LYS A 93 -2.45 21.39 19.68
N HIS A 94 -2.74 20.74 18.54
CA HIS A 94 -1.96 20.90 17.30
C HIS A 94 -2.67 21.73 16.21
N ARG A 95 -3.91 22.19 16.45
CA ARG A 95 -4.73 23.04 15.57
C ARG A 95 -4.66 22.61 14.09
N MET A 96 -4.02 23.41 13.24
CA MET A 96 -4.04 23.23 11.79
C MET A 96 -3.05 22.20 11.26
N ASP A 97 -2.00 21.85 12.03
CA ASP A 97 -1.07 20.79 11.62
C ASP A 97 -1.67 19.39 11.80
N TYR A 98 -2.72 19.26 12.61
CA TYR A 98 -3.45 18.01 12.80
C TYR A 98 -4.13 17.53 11.49
N PHE A 99 -4.77 18.45 10.76
CA PHE A 99 -5.47 18.13 9.51
C PHE A 99 -4.54 17.81 8.33
N LYS A 100 -3.24 18.12 8.44
CA LYS A 100 -2.26 17.74 7.41
C LYS A 100 -1.95 16.25 7.42
N ASP A 101 -2.16 15.58 8.55
CA ASP A 101 -1.95 14.14 8.67
C ASP A 101 -3.24 13.38 8.35
N LYS A 102 -3.29 12.83 7.13
CA LYS A 102 -4.48 12.21 6.56
C LYS A 102 -4.97 10.98 7.35
N PHE A 103 -4.07 10.32 8.08
CA PHE A 103 -4.41 9.17 8.93
C PHE A 103 -5.16 9.57 10.21
N ASN A 104 -4.90 10.77 10.73
CA ASN A 104 -5.66 11.32 11.85
C ASN A 104 -7.06 11.74 11.40
N LEU A 105 -7.20 12.27 10.17
CA LEU A 105 -8.51 12.57 9.58
C LEU A 105 -9.35 11.30 9.43
N LEU A 106 -8.77 10.18 9.00
CA LEU A 106 -9.46 8.89 8.90
C LEU A 106 -9.96 8.41 10.27
N GLY A 107 -9.17 8.59 11.34
CA GLY A 107 -9.58 8.29 12.73
C GLY A 107 -10.75 9.16 13.20
N LEU A 108 -10.72 10.45 12.87
CA LEU A 108 -11.79 11.40 13.23
C LEU A 108 -13.09 11.10 12.50
N VAL A 109 -13.02 10.89 11.19
CA VAL A 109 -14.20 10.62 10.36
C VAL A 109 -14.83 9.30 10.79
N SER A 110 -14.05 8.23 10.95
CA SER A 110 -14.58 6.93 11.43
C SER A 110 -15.29 7.05 12.78
N SER A 111 -14.68 7.76 13.75
CA SER A 111 -15.29 7.97 15.07
C SER A 111 -16.60 8.77 14.99
N ILE A 112 -16.68 9.80 14.14
CA ILE A 112 -17.91 10.59 13.94
C ILE A 112 -19.03 9.73 13.34
N PHE A 113 -18.75 8.94 12.31
CA PHE A 113 -19.75 8.07 11.69
C PHE A 113 -20.30 7.05 12.68
N LEU A 114 -19.45 6.43 13.50
CA LEU A 114 -19.88 5.49 14.54
C LEU A 114 -20.68 6.16 15.67
N LEU A 115 -20.33 7.38 16.08
CA LEU A 115 -21.12 8.14 17.05
C LEU A 115 -22.47 8.58 16.48
N LEU A 116 -22.56 8.84 15.17
CA LEU A 116 -23.80 9.19 14.48
C LEU A 116 -24.81 8.03 14.45
N VAL A 117 -24.34 6.77 14.55
CA VAL A 117 -25.25 5.60 14.61
C VAL A 117 -26.12 5.64 15.86
N ILE A 118 -25.63 6.19 16.97
CA ILE A 118 -26.36 6.25 18.25
C ILE A 118 -27.66 7.07 18.15
N PRO A 119 -27.66 8.36 17.73
CA PRO A 119 -28.89 9.11 17.58
C PRO A 119 -29.82 8.52 16.50
N PHE A 120 -29.26 7.96 15.42
CA PHE A 120 -30.08 7.29 14.39
C PHE A 120 -30.80 6.05 14.93
N ARG A 121 -30.17 5.30 15.83
CA ARG A 121 -30.77 4.14 16.49
C ARG A 121 -31.86 4.55 17.49
N ILE A 122 -31.69 5.68 18.19
CA ILE A 122 -32.72 6.24 19.08
C ILE A 122 -33.95 6.68 18.27
N LEU A 123 -33.73 7.29 17.10
CA LEU A 123 -34.79 7.75 16.20
C LEU A 123 -35.41 6.63 15.35
N ARG A 124 -34.94 5.38 15.50
CA ARG A 124 -35.39 4.19 14.73
C ARG A 124 -35.43 4.41 13.21
N LEU A 125 -34.48 5.18 12.68
CA LEU A 125 -34.39 5.46 11.26
C LEU A 125 -33.79 4.27 10.50
N SER A 126 -34.38 3.90 9.36
CA SER A 126 -33.89 2.80 8.49
C SER A 126 -32.47 3.05 7.95
N GLN A 127 -32.07 4.33 7.86
CA GLN A 127 -30.74 4.76 7.41
C GLN A 127 -29.60 4.43 8.40
N GLN A 128 -29.89 3.84 9.56
CA GLN A 128 -28.87 3.43 10.52
C GLN A 128 -27.86 2.42 9.94
N TRP A 129 -28.33 1.47 9.12
CA TRP A 129 -27.52 0.38 8.59
C TRP A 129 -26.44 0.83 7.60
N PRO A 130 -26.71 1.68 6.59
CA PRO A 130 -25.67 2.18 5.70
C PRO A 130 -24.67 3.12 6.41
N ILE A 131 -25.12 3.91 7.38
CA ILE A 131 -24.21 4.75 8.18
C ILE A 131 -23.28 3.87 9.02
N TYR A 132 -23.82 2.81 9.61
CA TYR A 132 -23.05 1.83 10.37
C TYR A 132 -22.06 1.07 9.48
N SER A 133 -22.43 0.67 8.25
CA SER A 133 -21.52 -0.04 7.34
C SER A 133 -20.33 0.83 6.91
N VAL A 134 -20.57 2.12 6.64
CA VAL A 134 -19.50 3.07 6.32
C VAL A 134 -18.60 3.31 7.55
N GLY A 135 -19.20 3.50 8.72
CA GLY A 135 -18.46 3.66 9.98
C GLY A 135 -17.60 2.44 10.30
N PHE A 136 -18.15 1.24 10.13
CA PHE A 136 -17.46 -0.04 10.29
C PHE A 136 -16.25 -0.14 9.37
N LEU A 137 -16.43 0.08 8.06
CA LEU A 137 -15.34 0.00 7.09
C LEU A 137 -14.21 0.99 7.41
N LEU A 138 -14.56 2.24 7.70
CA LEU A 138 -13.56 3.27 8.01
C LEU A 138 -12.83 2.97 9.33
N TRP A 139 -13.52 2.40 10.31
CA TRP A 139 -12.92 1.99 11.56
C TRP A 139 -11.96 0.81 11.37
N THR A 140 -12.32 -0.21 10.59
CA THR A 140 -11.41 -1.30 10.24
C THR A 140 -10.16 -0.80 9.51
N LEU A 141 -10.31 0.16 8.57
CA LEU A 141 -9.16 0.76 7.87
C LEU A 141 -8.17 1.47 8.83
N ARG A 142 -8.61 1.89 10.01
CA ARG A 142 -7.75 2.49 11.03
C ARG A 142 -6.66 1.52 11.52
N ILE A 143 -6.81 0.21 11.33
CA ILE A 143 -5.76 -0.77 11.64
C ILE A 143 -4.43 -0.44 10.93
N PHE A 144 -4.50 0.16 9.74
CA PHE A 144 -3.33 0.58 8.98
C PHE A 144 -2.49 1.67 9.68
N ASN A 145 -3.07 2.42 10.62
CA ASN A 145 -2.32 3.37 11.46
C ASN A 145 -1.34 2.66 12.39
N PHE A 146 -1.70 1.45 12.85
CA PHE A 146 -0.85 0.62 13.69
C PHE A 146 0.16 -0.19 12.88
N ALA A 147 0.06 -0.21 11.55
CA ALA A 147 1.03 -0.90 10.69
C ALA A 147 2.47 -0.41 10.91
N ALA A 148 2.66 0.85 11.34
CA ALA A 148 3.95 1.43 11.69
C ALA A 148 4.70 0.71 12.84
N VAL A 149 4.01 -0.11 13.64
CA VAL A 149 4.61 -1.00 14.65
C VAL A 149 5.65 -1.89 13.97
N PHE A 150 5.23 -2.54 12.88
CA PHE A 150 6.04 -3.46 12.12
C PHE A 150 6.77 -2.69 11.02
N ARG A 151 8.06 -2.96 10.86
CA ARG A 151 8.86 -2.22 9.87
C ARG A 151 8.33 -2.45 8.46
N GLU A 152 8.03 -3.70 8.13
CA GLU A 152 7.56 -4.08 6.80
C GLU A 152 6.15 -3.58 6.50
N MET A 153 5.19 -3.91 7.37
CA MET A 153 3.80 -3.50 7.20
C MET A 153 3.65 -1.97 7.22
N GLY A 154 4.50 -1.26 7.98
CA GLY A 154 4.52 0.19 8.01
C GLY A 154 4.92 0.82 6.69
N VAL A 155 5.94 0.27 6.01
CA VAL A 155 6.33 0.71 4.66
C VAL A 155 5.21 0.41 3.68
N TYR A 156 4.66 -0.82 3.69
CA TYR A 156 3.58 -1.20 2.77
C TYR A 156 2.33 -0.32 2.92
N SER A 157 1.89 -0.06 4.16
CA SER A 157 0.75 0.83 4.44
C SER A 157 0.97 2.25 3.91
N GLN A 158 2.17 2.81 4.10
CA GLN A 158 2.50 4.15 3.59
C GLN A 158 2.56 4.21 2.06
N VAL A 159 3.07 3.15 1.43
CA VAL A 159 3.10 3.03 -0.04
C VAL A 159 1.69 2.91 -0.58
N LEU A 160 0.90 1.99 -0.05
CA LEU A 160 -0.50 1.74 -0.44
C LEU A 160 -1.33 3.02 -0.35
N TRP A 161 -1.26 3.73 0.77
CA TRP A 161 -2.02 4.96 0.97
C TRP A 161 -1.64 6.07 -0.01
N ARG A 162 -0.34 6.22 -0.33
CA ARG A 162 0.11 7.24 -1.27
C ARG A 162 -0.33 6.90 -2.70
N ILE A 163 -0.19 5.65 -3.10
CA ILE A 163 -0.68 5.13 -4.37
C ILE A 163 -2.18 5.39 -4.50
N LEU A 164 -2.95 4.98 -3.48
CA LEU A 164 -4.40 5.15 -3.45
C LEU A 164 -4.82 6.62 -3.64
N LEU A 165 -4.13 7.56 -2.99
CA LEU A 165 -4.50 8.97 -3.07
C LEU A 165 -3.96 9.73 -4.28
N ARG A 166 -2.87 9.27 -4.89
CA ARG A 166 -2.22 9.98 -6.00
C ARG A 166 -2.66 9.43 -7.36
N ASP A 167 -2.70 8.12 -7.50
CA ASP A 167 -2.81 7.48 -8.81
C ASP A 167 -4.27 7.16 -9.14
N PHE A 168 -5.07 6.71 -8.17
CA PHE A 168 -6.50 6.44 -8.40
C PHE A 168 -7.31 7.64 -8.90
N PRO A 169 -7.17 8.89 -8.41
CA PRO A 169 -7.97 9.99 -8.96
C PRO A 169 -7.62 10.30 -10.42
N GLN A 170 -6.37 10.12 -10.83
CA GLN A 170 -5.97 10.28 -12.24
C GLN A 170 -6.58 9.19 -13.10
N PHE A 171 -6.54 7.95 -12.61
CA PHE A 171 -7.20 6.80 -13.23
C PHE A 171 -8.71 6.99 -13.36
N ILE A 172 -9.39 7.41 -12.28
CA ILE A 172 -10.83 7.69 -12.26
C ILE A 172 -11.18 8.78 -13.28
N GLY A 173 -10.33 9.79 -13.47
CA GLY A 173 -10.53 10.83 -14.49
C GLY A 173 -10.55 10.27 -15.91
N VAL A 174 -9.55 9.47 -16.29
CA VAL A 174 -9.50 8.82 -17.62
C VAL A 174 -10.67 7.85 -17.79
N PHE A 175 -10.96 7.05 -16.76
CA PHE A 175 -12.08 6.12 -16.73
C PHE A 175 -13.43 6.82 -16.93
N ALA A 176 -13.66 7.94 -16.24
CA ALA A 176 -14.91 8.70 -16.35
C ALA A 176 -15.16 9.21 -17.77
N ILE A 177 -14.11 9.66 -18.49
CA ILE A 177 -14.24 10.12 -19.88
C ILE A 177 -14.67 8.97 -20.79
N ILE A 178 -14.02 7.80 -20.67
CA ILE A 178 -14.35 6.60 -21.45
C ILE A 178 -15.77 6.13 -21.13
N LEU A 179 -16.13 6.10 -19.84
CA LEU A 179 -17.45 5.68 -19.37
C LEU A 179 -18.56 6.60 -19.88
N VAL A 180 -18.36 7.92 -19.87
CA VAL A 180 -19.33 8.90 -20.40
C VAL A 180 -19.50 8.74 -21.91
N ALA A 181 -18.39 8.61 -22.66
CA ALA A 181 -18.43 8.41 -24.11
C ALA A 181 -19.16 7.12 -24.49
N PHE A 182 -18.92 6.04 -23.74
CA PHE A 182 -19.61 4.78 -23.91
C PHE A 182 -21.09 4.88 -23.56
N SER A 183 -21.44 5.43 -22.40
CA SER A 183 -22.83 5.57 -21.95
C SER A 183 -23.64 6.39 -22.97
N GLY A 184 -23.04 7.45 -23.54
CA GLY A 184 -23.66 8.23 -24.60
C GLY A 184 -23.87 7.44 -25.89
N SER A 185 -22.87 6.66 -26.31
CA SER A 185 -22.96 5.80 -27.50
C SER A 185 -23.99 4.68 -27.33
N PHE A 186 -24.08 4.09 -26.13
CA PHE A 186 -25.02 3.04 -25.79
C PHE A 186 -26.46 3.56 -25.78
N VAL A 187 -26.73 4.73 -25.18
CA VAL A 187 -28.05 5.38 -25.25
C VAL A 187 -28.50 5.61 -26.69
N LEU A 188 -27.60 6.08 -27.56
CA LEU A 188 -27.92 6.31 -28.98
C LEU A 188 -28.22 5.00 -29.72
N ALA A 189 -27.49 3.93 -29.42
CA ALA A 189 -27.75 2.61 -29.99
C ALA A 189 -29.12 2.06 -29.54
N LEU A 190 -29.44 2.14 -28.24
CA LEU A 190 -30.74 1.72 -27.70
C LEU A 190 -31.90 2.53 -28.28
N ARG A 191 -31.68 3.84 -28.53
CA ARG A 191 -32.67 4.69 -29.19
C ARG A 191 -32.92 4.28 -30.64
N GLY A 192 -31.88 3.89 -31.38
CA GLY A 192 -32.02 3.41 -32.76
C GLY A 192 -32.72 2.06 -32.87
N GLU A 193 -32.74 1.29 -31.78
CA GLU A 193 -33.37 -0.03 -31.70
C GLU A 193 -34.75 0.00 -31.03
N ASP A 194 -35.27 1.18 -30.66
CA ASP A 194 -36.51 1.39 -29.89
C ASP A 194 -36.59 0.55 -28.59
N SER A 195 -35.43 0.22 -28.01
CA SER A 195 -35.30 -0.63 -26.82
C SER A 195 -35.07 0.16 -25.53
N LEU A 196 -35.21 1.50 -25.59
CA LEU A 196 -35.22 2.39 -24.44
C LEU A 196 -36.44 2.09 -23.56
N GLY A 197 -36.19 1.61 -22.33
CA GLY A 197 -37.23 1.34 -21.34
C GLY A 197 -37.74 -0.11 -21.30
N VAL A 198 -37.14 -1.03 -22.06
CA VAL A 198 -37.41 -2.47 -21.90
C VAL A 198 -36.98 -2.92 -20.49
N HIS A 199 -35.85 -2.38 -20.00
CA HIS A 199 -35.34 -2.63 -18.66
C HIS A 199 -35.28 -1.33 -17.87
N ASN A 200 -35.72 -1.35 -16.61
CA ASN A 200 -35.66 -0.18 -15.71
C ASN A 200 -34.23 0.33 -15.49
N GLU A 201 -33.21 -0.48 -15.76
CA GLU A 201 -31.79 -0.13 -15.67
C GLU A 201 -31.25 0.60 -16.91
N THR A 202 -32.08 0.75 -17.95
CA THR A 202 -31.75 1.45 -19.21
C THR A 202 -32.63 2.67 -19.46
N SER A 203 -33.43 3.09 -18.48
CA SER A 203 -34.42 4.15 -18.68
C SER A 203 -33.77 5.53 -18.74
N ASN A 204 -32.69 5.73 -17.97
CA ASN A 204 -31.97 6.99 -17.88
C ASN A 204 -30.48 6.84 -18.23
N PHE A 205 -29.88 7.91 -18.75
CA PHE A 205 -28.43 7.98 -18.99
C PHE A 205 -27.62 7.64 -17.73
N TRP A 206 -28.05 8.12 -16.57
CA TRP A 206 -27.38 7.86 -15.29
C TRP A 206 -27.45 6.39 -14.88
N GLU A 207 -28.58 5.72 -15.11
CA GLU A 207 -28.72 4.29 -14.84
C GLU A 207 -27.82 3.48 -15.75
N ILE A 208 -27.76 3.82 -17.04
CA ILE A 208 -26.83 3.18 -17.99
C ILE A 208 -25.38 3.37 -17.56
N MET A 209 -25.01 4.55 -17.06
CA MET A 209 -23.68 4.82 -16.55
C MET A 209 -23.37 3.99 -15.30
N PHE A 210 -24.29 3.91 -14.33
CA PHE A 210 -24.13 3.08 -13.13
C PHE A 210 -24.10 1.59 -13.47
N THR A 211 -24.93 1.14 -14.40
CA THR A 211 -24.91 -0.22 -14.96
C THR A 211 -23.57 -0.51 -15.64
N GLY A 212 -23.00 0.45 -16.38
CA GLY A 212 -21.66 0.32 -16.97
C GLY A 212 -20.55 0.14 -15.92
N VAL A 213 -20.59 0.89 -14.82
CA VAL A 213 -19.67 0.68 -13.68
C VAL A 213 -19.90 -0.68 -13.02
N ARG A 214 -21.16 -1.04 -12.81
CA ARG A 214 -21.55 -2.32 -12.19
C ARG A 214 -21.04 -3.51 -12.99
N ILE A 215 -21.20 -3.50 -14.31
CA ILE A 215 -20.70 -4.55 -15.23
C ILE A 215 -19.17 -4.70 -15.08
N LEU A 216 -18.43 -3.59 -15.00
CA LEU A 216 -16.97 -3.62 -14.87
C LEU A 216 -16.50 -4.12 -13.49
N VAL A 217 -17.23 -3.82 -12.42
CA VAL A 217 -16.85 -4.18 -11.05
C VAL A 217 -17.31 -5.59 -10.68
N GLU A 218 -18.56 -5.95 -10.99
CA GLU A 218 -19.15 -7.24 -10.62
C GLU A 218 -18.75 -8.36 -11.58
N GLY A 219 -18.32 -8.04 -12.81
CA GLY A 219 -17.96 -9.03 -13.83
C GLY A 219 -19.11 -9.96 -14.23
N GLN A 220 -20.35 -9.62 -13.84
CA GLN A 220 -21.56 -10.34 -14.19
C GLN A 220 -22.28 -9.63 -15.34
N PRO A 221 -22.86 -10.38 -16.30
CA PRO A 221 -23.69 -9.80 -17.34
C PRO A 221 -24.98 -9.30 -16.69
N VAL A 222 -25.15 -7.97 -16.62
CA VAL A 222 -26.36 -7.36 -16.07
C VAL A 222 -27.53 -7.39 -17.08
N LEU A 223 -27.23 -7.59 -18.37
CA LEU A 223 -28.24 -7.67 -19.43
C LEU A 223 -28.22 -9.07 -20.05
N GLU A 224 -29.38 -9.73 -20.10
CA GLU A 224 -29.55 -10.96 -20.88
C GLU A 224 -29.43 -10.63 -22.37
N TYR A 225 -28.28 -10.97 -22.96
CA TYR A 225 -27.96 -10.69 -24.36
C TYR A 225 -28.74 -11.55 -25.36
N TYR A 226 -29.43 -12.60 -24.90
CA TYR A 226 -30.13 -13.57 -25.75
C TYR A 226 -31.54 -13.83 -25.23
N GLY A 227 -32.54 -13.47 -26.03
CA GLY A 227 -33.95 -13.72 -25.74
C GLY A 227 -34.89 -13.03 -26.75
N PRO A 228 -36.20 -13.33 -26.71
CA PRO A 228 -37.22 -12.62 -27.50
C PRO A 228 -37.31 -11.12 -27.17
N ASP A 229 -36.82 -10.71 -25.99
CA ASP A 229 -36.71 -9.32 -25.51
C ASP A 229 -35.26 -8.77 -25.55
N GLY A 230 -34.36 -9.42 -26.29
CA GLY A 230 -32.93 -9.08 -26.35
C GLY A 230 -32.59 -7.89 -27.28
N TYR A 231 -31.47 -7.23 -26.99
CA TYR A 231 -30.93 -6.12 -27.80
C TYR A 231 -30.45 -6.59 -29.18
N ARG A 232 -30.57 -5.75 -30.22
CA ARG A 232 -30.09 -6.12 -31.56
C ARG A 232 -28.54 -6.12 -31.58
N GLY A 233 -27.99 -6.66 -32.67
CA GLY A 233 -26.55 -6.94 -32.79
C GLY A 233 -25.63 -5.72 -32.60
N PHE A 234 -26.09 -4.49 -32.85
CA PHE A 234 -25.25 -3.29 -32.73
C PHE A 234 -25.00 -2.91 -31.26
N SER A 235 -26.04 -2.92 -30.43
CA SER A 235 -25.91 -2.72 -28.98
C SER A 235 -25.06 -3.80 -28.31
N CYS A 236 -25.20 -5.06 -28.74
CA CYS A 236 -24.37 -6.18 -28.27
C CYS A 236 -22.89 -5.99 -28.65
N PHE A 237 -22.61 -5.66 -29.91
CA PHE A 237 -21.26 -5.39 -30.39
C PHE A 237 -20.59 -4.22 -29.64
N LEU A 238 -21.33 -3.13 -29.40
CA LEU A 238 -20.83 -1.99 -28.63
C LEU A 238 -20.48 -2.38 -27.19
N MET A 239 -21.32 -3.18 -26.54
CA MET A 239 -21.08 -3.64 -25.17
C MET A 239 -19.84 -4.54 -25.07
N VAL A 240 -19.69 -5.51 -25.97
CA VAL A 240 -18.51 -6.40 -26.01
C VAL A 240 -17.24 -5.61 -26.28
N THR A 241 -17.28 -4.69 -27.25
CA THR A 241 -16.13 -3.84 -27.60
C THR A 241 -15.76 -2.94 -26.43
N PHE A 242 -16.74 -2.36 -25.75
CA PHE A 242 -16.50 -1.55 -24.56
C PHE A 242 -15.91 -2.34 -23.40
N LEU A 243 -16.45 -3.52 -23.09
CA LEU A 243 -15.93 -4.35 -22.01
C LEU A 243 -14.49 -4.78 -22.30
N GLY A 244 -14.22 -5.23 -23.53
CA GLY A 244 -12.87 -5.61 -23.96
C GLY A 244 -11.88 -4.45 -23.91
N MET A 245 -12.24 -3.31 -24.51
CA MET A 245 -11.37 -2.13 -24.55
C MET A 245 -11.17 -1.52 -23.16
N SER A 246 -12.23 -1.36 -22.37
CA SER A 246 -12.14 -0.84 -21.01
C SER A 246 -11.29 -1.76 -20.14
N CYS A 247 -11.49 -3.08 -20.16
CA CYS A 247 -10.65 -3.99 -19.37
C CYS A 247 -9.17 -3.91 -19.77
N VAL A 248 -8.85 -3.97 -21.07
CA VAL A 248 -7.45 -3.95 -21.54
C VAL A 248 -6.79 -2.60 -21.25
N VAL A 249 -7.45 -1.49 -21.58
CA VAL A 249 -6.89 -0.14 -21.40
C VAL A 249 -6.78 0.22 -19.93
N LEU A 250 -7.82 -0.05 -19.12
CA LEU A 250 -7.81 0.26 -17.69
C LEU A 250 -6.75 -0.56 -16.95
N LEU A 251 -6.65 -1.87 -17.21
CA LEU A 251 -5.64 -2.71 -16.57
C LEU A 251 -4.22 -2.30 -17.00
N SER A 252 -4.00 -2.02 -18.29
CA SER A 252 -2.67 -1.65 -18.79
C SER A 252 -2.17 -0.33 -18.20
N ILE A 253 -3.03 0.68 -18.13
CA ILE A 253 -2.68 1.99 -17.55
C ILE A 253 -2.51 1.87 -16.03
N LEU A 254 -3.42 1.16 -15.35
CA LEU A 254 -3.36 1.02 -13.90
C LEU A 254 -2.10 0.27 -13.47
N ILE A 255 -1.75 -0.84 -14.13
CA ILE A 255 -0.53 -1.60 -13.81
C ILE A 255 0.71 -0.74 -14.05
N ALA A 256 0.78 0.00 -15.16
CA ALA A 256 1.90 0.87 -15.46
C ALA A 256 2.09 1.97 -14.39
N GLN A 257 1.01 2.66 -14.03
CA GLN A 257 1.02 3.71 -13.01
C GLN A 257 1.36 3.17 -11.62
N LEU A 258 0.75 2.04 -11.24
CA LEU A 258 1.03 1.40 -9.95
C LEU A 258 2.49 0.93 -9.86
N SER A 259 3.05 0.36 -10.92
CA SER A 259 4.43 -0.13 -10.93
C SER A 259 5.45 1.00 -10.78
N ASP A 260 5.33 2.06 -11.59
CA ASP A 260 6.27 3.20 -11.52
C ASP A 260 6.15 3.96 -10.19
N THR A 261 4.91 4.22 -9.74
CA THR A 261 4.69 4.85 -8.43
C THR A 261 5.21 3.97 -7.30
N TYR A 262 4.96 2.67 -7.33
CA TYR A 262 5.38 1.76 -6.27
C TYR A 262 6.90 1.82 -6.05
N GLN A 263 7.70 1.75 -7.11
CA GLN A 263 9.16 1.81 -7.00
C GLN A 263 9.64 3.15 -6.41
N ASN A 264 9.11 4.26 -6.91
CA ASN A 264 9.47 5.60 -6.45
C ASN A 264 9.03 5.87 -4.99
N VAL A 265 7.87 5.36 -4.60
CA VAL A 265 7.28 5.61 -3.28
C VAL A 265 7.85 4.68 -2.21
N GLN A 266 8.26 3.47 -2.56
CA GLN A 266 8.84 2.51 -1.62
C GLN A 266 10.13 3.04 -0.98
N SER A 267 11.03 3.64 -1.76
CA SER A 267 12.28 4.21 -1.26
C SER A 267 12.04 5.39 -0.30
N ASP A 268 11.11 6.28 -0.67
CA ASP A 268 10.64 7.39 0.14
C ASP A 268 9.91 6.98 1.42
N ALA A 269 9.11 5.92 1.37
CA ALA A 269 8.30 5.45 2.48
C ALA A 269 9.20 4.98 3.64
N ARG A 270 10.39 4.43 3.38
CA ARG A 270 11.34 4.07 4.44
C ARG A 270 11.78 5.27 5.26
N ARG A 271 12.13 6.36 4.57
CA ARG A 271 12.50 7.63 5.20
C ARG A 271 11.35 8.18 6.05
N ARG A 272 10.14 8.17 5.49
CA ARG A 272 8.93 8.61 6.19
C ARG A 272 8.54 7.72 7.37
N LEU A 273 8.81 6.41 7.31
CA LEU A 273 8.57 5.51 8.43
C LEU A 273 9.49 5.85 9.62
N GLN A 274 10.75 6.20 9.39
CA GLN A 274 11.65 6.63 10.47
C GLN A 274 11.17 7.93 11.11
N LEU A 275 10.73 8.89 10.29
CA LEU A 275 10.11 10.13 10.78
C LEU A 275 8.81 9.84 11.55
N ASN A 276 7.96 8.93 11.06
CA ASN A 276 6.72 8.55 11.73
C ASN A 276 7.00 7.90 13.09
N ARG A 277 8.00 7.02 13.18
CA ARG A 277 8.44 6.44 14.47
C ARG A 277 8.96 7.50 15.42
N ALA A 278 9.75 8.46 14.94
CA ALA A 278 10.22 9.58 15.74
C ALA A 278 9.06 10.43 16.27
N TRP A 279 8.07 10.68 15.43
CA TRP A 279 6.86 11.38 15.80
C TRP A 279 6.03 10.61 16.83
N ILE A 280 5.83 9.30 16.63
CA ILE A 280 5.16 8.42 17.60
C ILE A 280 5.90 8.44 18.95
N ILE A 281 7.23 8.33 18.95
CA ILE A 281 8.03 8.40 20.19
C ILE A 281 7.79 9.74 20.88
N THR A 282 7.82 10.84 20.14
CA THR A 282 7.62 12.19 20.70
C THR A 282 6.20 12.35 21.25
N ARG A 283 5.19 11.88 20.52
CA ARG A 283 3.79 11.88 20.97
C ARG A 283 3.63 11.05 22.23
N VAL A 284 4.23 9.86 22.27
CA VAL A 284 4.22 8.98 23.43
C VAL A 284 4.99 9.60 24.60
N GLU A 285 6.06 10.35 24.37
CA GLU A 285 6.75 11.14 25.40
C GLU A 285 5.87 12.27 25.94
N LEU A 286 5.13 12.96 25.08
CA LEU A 286 4.40 14.20 25.41
C LEU A 286 2.94 13.99 25.87
N HIS A 287 2.28 12.92 25.43
CA HIS A 287 0.85 12.63 25.67
C HIS A 287 0.65 11.56 26.75
N SER A 288 1.72 11.04 27.35
CA SER A 288 1.58 10.03 28.38
C SER A 288 1.01 10.65 29.66
N VAL A 289 -0.23 10.30 29.97
CA VAL A 289 -0.87 10.45 31.30
C VAL A 289 0.01 9.86 32.43
N TYR A 290 0.98 9.01 32.07
CA TYR A 290 2.03 8.48 32.95
C TYR A 290 3.26 9.37 33.12
N HIS A 291 3.22 10.67 32.82
CA HIS A 291 4.32 11.59 33.15
C HIS A 291 4.76 11.45 34.62
N ARG A 292 3.80 11.20 35.53
CA ARG A 292 4.05 11.00 36.98
C ARG A 292 4.78 9.69 37.31
N TYR A 293 4.60 8.63 36.52
CA TYR A 293 5.30 7.35 36.70
C TYR A 293 6.64 7.27 35.92
N ARG A 294 6.98 8.31 35.14
CA ARG A 294 8.11 8.32 34.21
C ARG A 294 9.35 9.08 34.67
N ALA A 295 9.21 10.07 35.55
CA ALA A 295 10.36 10.77 36.13
C ALA A 295 11.39 9.78 36.73
N PRO A 296 10.99 8.71 37.45
CA PRO A 296 11.94 7.71 37.96
C PRO A 296 12.61 6.87 36.85
N HIS A 297 11.88 6.52 35.79
CA HIS A 297 12.41 5.70 34.69
C HIS A 297 13.42 6.45 33.81
N ARG A 298 13.24 7.77 33.61
CA ARG A 298 14.23 8.60 32.90
C ARG A 298 15.54 8.72 33.68
N ILE A 299 15.45 8.87 35.00
CA ILE A 299 16.61 8.97 35.88
C ILE A 299 17.32 7.61 36.00
N SER A 300 16.57 6.51 36.14
CA SER A 300 17.11 5.16 36.29
C SER A 300 17.90 4.65 35.08
N LYS A 301 17.59 5.13 33.87
CA LYS A 301 18.24 4.67 32.63
C LYS A 301 19.08 5.73 31.95
N TYR A 302 19.31 6.86 32.62
CA TYR A 302 20.20 7.89 32.12
C TYR A 302 21.63 7.33 32.10
N ILE A 303 22.24 7.29 30.93
CA ILE A 303 23.67 6.95 30.79
C ILE A 303 24.40 8.26 30.47
N PRO A 304 25.34 8.70 31.32
CA PRO A 304 26.02 9.98 31.14
C PRO A 304 27.00 9.96 29.95
N PHE A 305 27.57 8.80 29.64
CA PHE A 305 28.47 8.61 28.50
C PHE A 305 28.45 7.15 28.05
N GLU A 306 28.35 6.92 26.75
CA GLU A 306 28.39 5.60 26.13
C GLU A 306 29.39 5.69 24.97
N ASP A 307 30.53 5.01 25.09
CA ASP A 307 31.54 4.98 24.03
C ASP A 307 31.11 3.97 22.96
N ILE A 308 30.48 4.47 21.90
CA ILE A 308 30.06 3.65 20.78
C ILE A 308 31.24 3.62 19.80
N THR A 309 32.04 2.57 19.90
CA THR A 309 33.26 2.36 19.09
C THR A 309 32.99 2.45 17.58
N ASN A 310 31.77 2.12 17.13
CA ASN A 310 31.32 2.36 15.75
C ASN A 310 29.79 2.59 15.64
N PRO A 311 29.31 3.85 15.66
CA PRO A 311 27.87 4.15 15.60
C PRO A 311 27.24 3.70 14.27
N LYS A 312 28.02 3.67 13.20
CA LYS A 312 27.56 3.28 11.86
C LYS A 312 27.18 1.80 11.78
N GLU A 313 27.85 0.91 12.50
CA GLU A 313 27.48 -0.52 12.52
C GLU A 313 26.18 -0.78 13.29
N VAL A 314 26.00 -0.10 14.42
CA VAL A 314 24.78 -0.19 15.24
C VAL A 314 23.57 0.34 14.47
N LEU A 315 23.77 1.39 13.66
CA LEU A 315 22.78 1.94 12.74
C LEU A 315 22.57 1.04 11.52
N LYS A 316 23.63 0.42 10.96
CA LYS A 316 23.52 -0.53 9.86
C LYS A 316 22.64 -1.74 10.22
N LYS A 317 22.72 -2.25 11.45
CA LYS A 317 21.80 -3.29 11.97
C LYS A 317 20.35 -2.79 12.17
N TRP A 318 20.16 -1.49 12.38
CA TRP A 318 18.85 -0.88 12.51
C TRP A 318 18.22 -0.55 11.15
N ASP A 319 19.05 -0.20 10.18
CA ASP A 319 18.69 0.12 8.79
C ASP A 319 18.72 -1.08 7.87
N SER A 320 19.26 -2.23 8.31
CA SER A 320 19.38 -3.43 7.50
C SER A 320 18.03 -3.72 6.82
N PRO A 321 18.01 -3.86 5.49
CA PRO A 321 16.79 -4.13 4.77
C PRO A 321 16.15 -5.43 5.32
N PRO A 322 14.82 -5.57 5.23
CA PRO A 322 14.15 -6.84 5.54
C PRO A 322 14.82 -8.02 4.84
N MET A 323 14.72 -9.20 5.45
CA MET A 323 15.28 -10.43 4.89
C MET A 323 14.80 -10.71 3.46
N SER A 324 13.57 -10.33 3.13
CA SER A 324 13.01 -10.44 1.77
C SER A 324 13.73 -9.57 0.74
N GLU A 325 14.27 -8.43 1.15
CA GLU A 325 14.99 -7.51 0.27
C GLU A 325 16.49 -7.82 0.22
N ILE A 326 17.06 -8.39 1.30
CA ILE A 326 18.37 -9.04 1.21
C ILE A 326 18.29 -10.16 0.17
N ASN A 327 17.25 -10.98 0.21
CA ASN A 327 17.04 -12.03 -0.79
C ASN A 327 16.85 -11.47 -2.20
N ARG A 328 16.16 -10.33 -2.35
CA ARG A 328 16.01 -9.66 -3.65
C ARG A 328 17.34 -9.10 -4.17
N HIS A 329 18.09 -8.38 -3.35
CA HIS A 329 19.41 -7.87 -3.74
C HIS A 329 20.38 -9.02 -4.05
N VAL A 330 20.35 -10.11 -3.28
CA VAL A 330 21.12 -11.31 -3.57
C VAL A 330 20.69 -11.93 -4.89
N LYS A 331 19.40 -11.95 -5.20
CA LYS A 331 18.87 -12.42 -6.49
C LYS A 331 19.30 -11.51 -7.64
N ASP A 332 19.19 -10.19 -7.49
CA ASP A 332 19.59 -9.21 -8.50
C ASP A 332 21.11 -9.27 -8.76
N ILE A 333 21.93 -9.44 -7.70
CA ILE A 333 23.37 -9.64 -7.81
C ILE A 333 23.67 -10.95 -8.54
N LYS A 334 22.95 -12.03 -8.21
CA LYS A 334 23.09 -13.32 -8.89
C LYS A 334 22.73 -13.23 -10.38
N GLU A 335 21.63 -12.56 -10.71
CA GLU A 335 21.20 -12.34 -12.10
C GLU A 335 22.21 -11.46 -12.87
N MET A 336 22.82 -10.47 -12.20
CA MET A 336 23.84 -9.61 -12.80
C MET A 336 25.17 -10.35 -13.04
N ASP A 337 25.55 -11.23 -12.12
CA ASP A 337 26.72 -12.12 -12.26
C ASP A 337 26.52 -13.14 -13.38
N GLU A 338 25.34 -13.76 -13.46
CA GLU A 338 24.96 -14.65 -14.56
C GLU A 338 25.02 -13.89 -15.91
N SER A 339 24.50 -12.66 -15.98
CA SER A 339 24.59 -11.81 -17.17
C SER A 339 26.04 -11.49 -17.57
N HIS A 340 26.90 -11.17 -16.60
CA HIS A 340 28.31 -10.89 -16.84
C HIS A 340 29.07 -12.14 -17.32
N SER A 341 28.80 -13.30 -16.73
CA SER A 341 29.38 -14.58 -17.14
C SER A 341 29.03 -14.91 -18.59
N LEU A 342 27.78 -14.67 -19.01
CA LEU A 342 27.33 -14.88 -20.39
C LEU A 342 28.03 -13.92 -21.37
N LYS A 343 28.20 -12.65 -20.99
CA LYS A 343 28.95 -11.67 -21.80
C LYS A 343 30.41 -12.06 -21.96
N LEU A 344 31.07 -12.49 -20.89
CA LEU A 344 32.46 -12.97 -20.94
C LEU A 344 32.59 -14.20 -21.84
N ARG A 345 31.63 -15.12 -21.78
CA ARG A 345 31.60 -16.29 -22.65
C ARG A 345 31.44 -15.92 -24.12
N GLN A 346 30.58 -14.94 -24.43
CA GLN A 346 30.45 -14.41 -25.79
C GLN A 346 31.73 -13.72 -26.28
N ILE A 347 32.41 -12.96 -25.43
CA ILE A 347 33.70 -12.33 -25.77
C ILE A 347 34.76 -13.39 -26.03
N SER A 348 34.85 -14.43 -25.19
CA SER A 348 35.78 -15.54 -25.37
C SER A 348 35.56 -16.24 -26.72
N ILE A 349 34.30 -16.51 -27.10
CA ILE A 349 33.97 -17.11 -28.40
C ILE A 349 34.39 -16.18 -29.55
N ARG A 350 34.15 -14.87 -29.45
CA ARG A 350 34.59 -13.91 -30.46
C ARG A 350 36.11 -13.85 -30.60
N MET A 351 36.84 -13.90 -29.49
CA MET A 351 38.31 -13.91 -29.51
C MET A 351 38.85 -15.16 -30.20
N LYS A 352 38.30 -16.34 -29.91
CA LYS A 352 38.67 -17.58 -30.62
C LYS A 352 38.44 -17.49 -32.11
N HIS A 353 37.30 -16.92 -32.53
CA HIS A 353 37.03 -16.75 -33.95
C HIS A 353 38.00 -15.76 -34.63
N LEU A 354 38.40 -14.70 -33.94
CA LEU A 354 39.43 -13.77 -34.43
C LEU A 354 40.81 -14.44 -34.51
N GLU A 355 41.16 -15.30 -33.56
CA GLU A 355 42.38 -16.11 -33.61
C GLU A 355 42.38 -17.05 -34.81
N GLU A 356 41.27 -17.76 -35.06
CA GLU A 356 41.12 -18.63 -36.23
C GLU A 356 41.24 -17.85 -37.54
N GLN A 357 40.61 -16.68 -37.64
CA GLN A 357 40.72 -15.80 -38.81
C GLN A 357 42.16 -15.30 -39.02
N ASN A 358 42.85 -14.89 -37.95
CA ASN A 358 44.25 -14.48 -38.03
C ASN A 358 45.16 -15.63 -38.48
N ILE A 359 44.94 -16.84 -37.97
CA ILE A 359 45.67 -18.03 -38.40
C ILE A 359 45.42 -18.28 -39.90
N GLN A 360 44.17 -18.21 -40.36
CA GLN A 360 43.83 -18.37 -41.78
C GLN A 360 44.52 -17.33 -42.67
N ILE A 361 44.49 -16.05 -42.27
CA ILE A 361 45.17 -14.95 -42.99
C ILE A 361 46.68 -15.19 -43.03
N LEU A 362 47.29 -15.61 -41.92
CA LEU A 362 48.72 -15.92 -41.87
C LEU A 362 49.09 -17.09 -42.79
N THR A 363 48.26 -18.13 -42.88
CA THR A 363 48.46 -19.21 -43.87
C THR A 363 48.30 -18.74 -45.30
N LEU A 364 47.35 -17.85 -45.60
CA LEU A 364 47.20 -17.28 -46.94
C LEU A 364 48.38 -16.39 -47.34
N LEU A 365 48.86 -15.55 -46.42
CA LEU A 365 50.05 -14.72 -46.64
C LEU A 365 51.32 -15.56 -46.83
N ARG A 366 51.45 -16.68 -46.09
CA ARG A 366 52.55 -17.65 -46.27
C ARG A 366 52.50 -18.30 -47.66
N ASN A 367 51.31 -18.62 -48.17
CA ASN A 367 51.14 -19.20 -49.50
C ASN A 367 51.40 -18.19 -50.65
N LEU A 368 51.35 -16.88 -50.37
CA LEU A 368 51.61 -15.81 -51.34
C LEU A 368 53.09 -15.35 -51.38
N GLY A 369 53.99 -15.97 -50.61
CA GLY A 369 55.44 -15.76 -50.76
C GLY A 369 55.98 -14.43 -50.21
N CYS A 370 55.32 -13.78 -49.25
CA CYS A 370 55.87 -12.60 -48.57
C CYS A 370 56.79 -13.01 -47.39
N PRO A 371 57.97 -12.39 -47.23
CA PRO A 371 58.90 -12.69 -46.14
C PRO A 371 58.38 -12.12 -44.81
N SER A 372 58.45 -12.94 -43.76
CA SER A 372 57.91 -12.75 -42.42
C SER A 372 58.68 -11.74 -41.56
N SER A 373 57.96 -10.91 -40.78
CA SER A 373 58.23 -10.50 -39.36
C SER A 373 57.33 -9.29 -38.97
N PRO A 374 56.86 -9.10 -37.72
CA PRO A 374 57.34 -9.71 -36.47
C PRO A 374 56.31 -10.50 -35.65
N THR A 375 56.87 -11.39 -34.84
CA THR A 375 56.29 -12.07 -33.69
C THR A 375 55.56 -11.10 -32.75
N VAL A 376 54.24 -11.25 -32.65
CA VAL A 376 53.46 -10.79 -31.49
C VAL A 376 53.29 -11.99 -30.57
N VAL A 377 54.00 -11.97 -29.45
CA VAL A 377 53.83 -12.91 -28.34
C VAL A 377 52.54 -12.51 -27.62
N PHE A 378 51.51 -13.34 -27.70
CA PHE A 378 50.34 -13.24 -26.83
C PHE A 378 50.58 -14.03 -25.55
N PRO A 379 50.18 -13.53 -24.37
CA PRO A 379 50.33 -14.26 -23.12
C PRO A 379 49.38 -15.46 -23.11
N SER A 380 49.95 -16.62 -22.85
CA SER A 380 49.26 -17.88 -22.60
C SER A 380 48.41 -17.83 -21.33
N GLU A 381 47.23 -18.45 -21.42
CA GLU A 381 46.39 -18.93 -20.30
C GLU A 381 45.93 -17.90 -19.26
N ILE A 382 44.71 -17.40 -19.44
CA ILE A 382 43.87 -17.03 -18.30
C ILE A 382 43.27 -18.33 -17.77
N GLN A 383 43.89 -18.90 -16.73
CA GLN A 383 43.27 -19.95 -15.93
C GLN A 383 42.02 -19.37 -15.25
N ILE A 384 40.85 -19.88 -15.63
CA ILE A 384 39.60 -19.62 -14.92
C ILE A 384 39.63 -20.50 -13.67
N GLU A 385 39.96 -19.89 -12.54
CA GLU A 385 39.86 -20.53 -11.23
C GLU A 385 38.38 -20.75 -10.89
N ASN A 386 38.06 -21.99 -10.48
CA ASN A 386 36.71 -22.51 -10.27
C ASN A 386 36.14 -21.96 -8.94
N PRO A 387 34.95 -21.32 -8.89
CA PRO A 387 34.49 -20.61 -7.70
C PRO A 387 33.72 -21.50 -6.70
N ASP A 388 34.01 -22.80 -6.63
CA ASP A 388 33.26 -23.77 -5.80
C ASP A 388 34.10 -24.36 -4.62
N MET A 389 35.05 -23.60 -4.06
CA MET A 389 35.66 -23.91 -2.76
C MET A 389 36.03 -22.65 -1.98
N ALA A 390 35.05 -22.08 -1.26
CA ALA A 390 35.24 -21.31 -0.01
C ALA A 390 33.90 -21.14 0.73
#